data_AF-A0AAN5IDZ4-F1
#
_entry.id   AF-A0AAN5IDZ4-F1
#
_cell.length_a   1.000
_cell.length_b   1.000
_cell.length_c   1.000
_cell.angle_alpha   90.00
_cell.angle_beta   90.00
_cell.angle_gamma   90.00
#
_symmetry.space_group_name_H-M   'P 1'
#
loop_
_entity.id
_entity.type
_entity.pdbx_description
1 polymer ?
#
loop_
_entity_poly.entity_id
_entity_poly.type
_entity_poly.pdbx_seq_one_letter_code
_entity_poly.pdbx_strand_id
1 'polypeptide(L)'
;FIHLGLGFVGIIANSLLIIAIARSRRNRFLKTYSLLLLNAAITDIIEGLADMLSMIRGQSSQTVTHKLIHSRVVLVPPAIIYIYQGVCGDISESTCFFMYSLIIHLSMHSIVLIAVSFWYRYAAFS
;
A
#
# COMPACT_ATOMS: atom_id res chain seq x y z
N PHE A 1 10.37 -12.51 1.05
CA PHE A 1 11.49 -11.71 1.61
C PHE A 1 11.53 -10.31 1.01
N ILE A 2 11.57 -10.14 -0.31
CA ILE A 2 11.64 -8.81 -0.96
C ILE A 2 10.40 -7.95 -0.66
N HIS A 3 9.18 -8.49 -0.82
CA HIS A 3 7.93 -7.78 -0.51
C HIS A 3 7.83 -7.32 0.95
N LEU A 4 8.18 -8.21 1.90
CA LEU A 4 8.21 -7.89 3.33
C LEU A 4 9.25 -6.78 3.65
N GLY A 5 10.43 -6.85 3.04
CA GLY A 5 11.46 -5.83 3.21
C GLY A 5 11.02 -4.47 2.68
N LEU A 6 10.41 -4.45 1.49
CA LEU A 6 9.91 -3.23 0.87
C LEU A 6 8.77 -2.59 1.66
N GLY A 7 7.81 -3.38 2.15
CA GLY A 7 6.71 -2.87 2.98
C GLY A 7 7.20 -2.28 4.30
N PHE A 8 8.18 -2.92 4.96
CA PHE A 8 8.75 -2.38 6.20
C PHE A 8 9.50 -1.06 5.96
N VAL A 9 10.28 -0.98 4.88
CA VAL A 9 10.95 0.26 4.45
C VAL A 9 9.93 1.36 4.14
N GLY A 10 8.83 1.02 3.45
CA GLY A 10 7.74 1.95 3.14
C GLY A 10 7.09 2.52 4.40
N ILE A 11 6.79 1.68 5.40
CA ILE A 11 6.21 2.12 6.68
C ILE A 11 7.18 3.05 7.43
N ILE A 12 8.47 2.69 7.49
CA ILE A 12 9.49 3.51 8.16
C ILE A 12 9.64 4.87 7.45
N ALA A 13 9.77 4.87 6.13
CA ALA A 13 9.97 6.08 5.34
C ALA A 13 8.77 7.04 5.50
N ASN A 14 7.55 6.53 5.41
CA ASN A 14 6.34 7.33 5.58
C ASN A 14 6.16 7.82 7.01
N SER A 15 6.56 7.04 8.02
CA SER A 15 6.59 7.49 9.42
C SER A 15 7.57 8.65 9.62
N LEU A 16 8.78 8.55 9.02
CA LEU A 16 9.75 9.64 9.04
C LEU A 16 9.24 10.90 8.32
N LEU A 17 8.51 10.73 7.21
CA LEU A 17 7.89 11.84 6.48
C LEU A 17 6.85 12.57 7.35
N ILE A 18 6.00 11.83 8.08
CA ILE A 18 5.04 12.41 9.03
C ILE A 18 5.76 13.21 10.13
N ILE A 19 6.85 12.65 10.70
CA ILE A 19 7.66 13.33 11.72
C ILE A 19 8.29 14.62 11.15
N ALA A 20 8.81 14.55 9.92
CA ALA A 20 9.40 15.70 9.24
C ALA A 20 8.36 16.82 9.01
N ILE A 21 7.14 16.46 8.57
CA ILE A 21 6.02 17.40 8.41
C ILE A 21 5.64 18.02 9.76
N ALA A 22 5.52 17.20 10.82
CA ALA A 22 5.16 17.66 12.15
C ALA A 22 6.21 18.65 12.75
N ARG A 23 7.49 18.48 12.39
CA ARG A 23 8.56 19.42 12.76
C ARG A 23 8.63 20.66 11.87
N SER A 24 8.21 20.56 10.61
CA SER A 24 8.27 21.66 9.63
C SER A 24 7.14 22.71 9.78
N ARG A 25 6.41 22.73 10.92
CA ARG A 25 5.22 23.56 11.20
C ARG A 25 5.37 25.09 11.12
N ARG A 26 6.47 25.62 10.59
CA ARG A 26 6.84 27.04 10.63
C ARG A 26 6.34 27.90 9.45
N ASN A 27 6.03 27.34 8.28
CA ASN A 27 5.65 28.14 7.10
C ASN A 27 4.17 28.00 6.70
N ARG A 28 3.42 29.11 6.70
CA ARG A 28 2.00 29.16 6.29
C ARG A 28 1.77 28.70 4.84
N PHE A 29 2.69 29.00 3.93
CA PHE A 29 2.63 28.57 2.52
C PHE A 29 2.76 27.05 2.33
N LEU A 30 3.39 26.36 3.28
CA LEU A 30 3.57 24.91 3.22
C LEU A 30 2.39 24.15 3.81
N LYS A 31 1.39 24.78 4.42
CA LYS A 31 0.30 24.07 5.11
C LYS A 31 -0.49 23.15 4.17
N THR A 32 -0.92 23.65 3.02
CA THR A 32 -1.69 22.84 2.04
C THR A 32 -0.82 21.73 1.44
N TYR A 33 0.42 22.06 1.07
CA TYR A 33 1.39 21.10 0.56
C TYR A 33 1.73 20.01 1.59
N SER A 34 1.90 20.37 2.86
CA SER A 34 2.14 19.44 3.96
C SER A 34 0.94 18.55 4.24
N LEU A 35 -0.29 19.03 4.04
CA LEU A 35 -1.50 18.18 4.15
C LEU A 35 -1.59 17.17 3.01
N LEU A 36 -1.24 17.56 1.79
CA LEU A 36 -1.17 16.63 0.64
C LEU A 36 -0.14 15.53 0.89
N LEU A 37 1.07 15.90 1.35
CA LEU A 37 2.10 14.93 1.70
C LEU A 37 1.73 14.05 2.90
N LEU A 38 1.03 14.61 3.90
CA LEU A 38 0.54 13.85 5.04
C LEU A 38 -0.50 12.81 4.61
N ASN A 39 -1.43 13.19 3.74
CA ASN A 39 -2.42 12.26 3.18
C ASN A 39 -1.74 11.16 2.35
N ALA A 40 -0.72 11.49 1.57
CA ALA A 40 0.05 10.49 0.83
C ALA A 40 0.76 9.52 1.79
N ALA A 41 1.42 10.03 2.83
CA ALA A 41 2.12 9.21 3.82
C ALA A 41 1.18 8.26 4.58
N ILE A 42 -0.03 8.72 4.94
CA ILE A 42 -1.06 7.89 5.58
C ILE A 42 -1.56 6.82 4.61
N THR A 43 -1.82 7.21 3.35
CA THR A 43 -2.28 6.29 2.29
C THR A 43 -1.27 5.16 2.10
N ASP A 44 0.03 5.48 2.01
CA ASP A 44 1.10 4.50 1.84
C ASP A 44 1.29 3.59 3.07
N ILE A 45 1.08 4.08 4.30
CA ILE A 45 1.12 3.24 5.50
C ILE A 45 -0.03 2.23 5.49
N ILE A 46 -1.24 2.67 5.13
CA ILE A 46 -2.42 1.78 5.05
C ILE A 46 -2.20 0.75 3.94
N GLU A 47 -1.66 1.16 2.80
CA GLU A 47 -1.30 0.26 1.70
C GLU A 47 -0.27 -0.78 2.15
N GLY A 48 0.81 -0.36 2.81
CA GLY A 48 1.84 -1.28 3.32
C GLY A 48 1.30 -2.25 4.38
N LEU A 49 0.36 -1.82 5.22
CA LEU A 49 -0.32 -2.71 6.18
C LEU A 49 -1.26 -3.70 5.46
N ALA A 50 -1.99 -3.26 4.45
CA ALA A 50 -2.86 -4.12 3.64
C ALA A 50 -2.03 -5.14 2.83
N ASP A 51 -0.88 -4.74 2.30
CA ASP A 51 0.06 -5.63 1.62
C ASP A 51 0.61 -6.69 2.58
N MET A 52 1.00 -6.31 3.80
CA MET A 52 1.42 -7.27 4.83
C MET A 52 0.31 -8.26 5.21
N LEU A 53 -0.94 -7.78 5.35
CA LEU A 53 -2.08 -8.64 5.68
C LEU A 53 -2.48 -9.59 4.53
N SER A 54 -2.33 -9.12 3.29
CA SER A 54 -2.60 -9.92 2.09
C SER A 54 -1.42 -10.83 1.71
N MET A 55 -0.21 -10.55 2.20
CA MET A 55 1.04 -11.19 1.77
C MET A 55 1.95 -11.63 2.94
N ILE A 56 1.46 -12.48 3.85
CA ILE A 56 2.33 -13.25 4.76
C ILE A 56 2.08 -14.75 4.62
N ARG A 57 2.85 -15.40 3.75
CA ARG A 57 3.79 -16.48 4.08
C ARG A 57 4.72 -16.73 2.90
N GLY A 58 5.94 -16.20 3.01
CA GLY A 58 7.08 -16.90 2.43
C GLY A 58 7.29 -18.18 3.24
N GLN A 59 6.71 -19.29 2.80
CA GLN A 59 7.56 -20.45 2.62
C GLN A 59 8.04 -20.44 1.18
N SER A 60 9.36 -20.54 1.06
CA SER A 60 10.11 -20.78 -0.16
C SER A 60 9.35 -21.59 -1.20
N SER A 61 9.38 -21.11 -2.44
CA SER A 61 9.32 -21.99 -3.60
C SER A 61 10.53 -22.95 -3.54
N GLN A 62 10.39 -24.06 -2.83
CA GLN A 62 11.11 -25.28 -3.15
C GLN A 62 10.32 -26.51 -2.68
N THR A 63 9.12 -26.69 -3.25
CA THR A 63 8.50 -27.99 -3.52
C THR A 63 7.20 -27.73 -4.26
N VAL A 64 7.28 -27.70 -5.59
CA VAL A 64 6.12 -27.88 -6.47
C VAL A 64 5.69 -29.33 -6.31
N THR A 65 4.96 -29.66 -5.24
CA THR A 65 4.24 -30.92 -5.06
C THR A 65 3.43 -30.84 -3.76
N HIS A 66 2.10 -30.91 -3.86
CA HIS A 66 1.18 -31.26 -2.76
C HIS A 66 0.83 -30.23 -1.66
N LYS A 67 0.49 -28.96 -2.00
CA LYS A 67 -0.36 -28.16 -1.09
C LYS A 67 -1.42 -27.32 -1.79
N LEU A 68 -2.26 -27.98 -2.58
CA LEU A 68 -3.50 -27.47 -3.18
C LEU A 68 -4.68 -27.41 -2.17
N ILE A 69 -4.42 -27.18 -0.88
CA ILE A 69 -5.46 -27.31 0.17
C ILE A 69 -5.91 -25.95 0.73
N HIS A 70 -5.19 -24.85 0.48
CA HIS A 70 -5.52 -23.53 1.03
C HIS A 70 -5.31 -22.36 0.04
N SER A 71 -5.54 -22.59 -1.24
CA SER A 71 -5.55 -21.51 -2.24
C SER A 71 -7.00 -21.12 -2.51
N ARG A 72 -7.46 -19.99 -1.99
CA ARG A 72 -8.79 -19.44 -2.33
C ARG A 72 -8.67 -18.79 -3.71
N VAL A 73 -9.47 -19.26 -4.66
CA VAL A 73 -9.48 -18.79 -6.05
C VAL A 73 -10.69 -17.90 -6.23
N VAL A 74 -10.47 -16.57 -6.30
CA VAL A 74 -11.55 -15.63 -6.60
C VAL A 74 -11.71 -15.58 -8.12
N LEU A 75 -12.85 -16.05 -8.62
CA LEU A 75 -13.28 -15.80 -10.00
C LEU A 75 -13.98 -14.43 -10.05
N VAL A 76 -13.34 -13.44 -10.68
CA VAL A 76 -14.02 -12.21 -11.11
C VAL A 76 -14.32 -12.29 -12.61
N PRO A 77 -15.59 -12.20 -13.05
CA PRO A 77 -15.91 -12.07 -14.47
C PRO A 77 -15.34 -10.76 -15.02
N PRO A 78 -14.61 -10.73 -16.16
CA PRO A 78 -14.31 -11.82 -17.09
C PRO A 78 -12.90 -12.42 -16.84
N ALA A 79 -12.86 -13.59 -16.20
CA ALA A 79 -11.75 -14.55 -16.22
C ALA A 79 -10.38 -14.11 -15.65
N ILE A 80 -10.32 -13.29 -14.61
CA ILE A 80 -9.06 -13.11 -13.84
C ILE A 80 -9.08 -14.03 -12.62
N ILE A 81 -8.16 -14.99 -12.59
CA ILE A 81 -7.95 -15.91 -11.47
C ILE A 81 -6.93 -15.28 -10.52
N TYR A 82 -7.39 -14.83 -9.36
CA TYR A 82 -6.51 -14.34 -8.30
C TYR A 82 -6.21 -15.46 -7.30
N ILE A 83 -4.93 -15.82 -7.16
CA ILE A 83 -4.46 -16.85 -6.21
C ILE A 83 -3.86 -16.14 -5.01
N TYR A 84 -4.58 -16.15 -3.90
CA TYR A 84 -4.11 -15.55 -2.64
C TYR A 84 -3.50 -16.62 -1.73
N GLN A 85 -2.29 -16.37 -1.22
CA GLN A 85 -1.54 -17.29 -0.34
C GLN A 85 -1.15 -16.65 1.02
N GLY A 86 -1.84 -15.57 1.42
CA GLY A 86 -1.57 -14.87 2.69
C GLY A 86 -2.55 -15.21 3.83
N VAL A 87 -2.33 -14.62 5.00
CA VAL A 87 -3.17 -14.73 6.22
C VAL A 87 -4.63 -14.32 5.96
N CYS A 88 -4.87 -13.49 4.94
CA CYS A 88 -6.22 -13.19 4.45
C CYS A 88 -7.04 -14.46 4.13
N GLY A 89 -6.38 -15.54 3.67
CA GLY A 89 -7.02 -16.80 3.28
C GLY A 89 -7.58 -17.60 4.47
N ASP A 90 -7.05 -17.34 5.67
CA ASP A 90 -7.51 -17.95 6.91
C ASP A 90 -8.76 -17.25 7.47
N ILE A 91 -9.02 -16.00 7.07
CA ILE A 91 -10.18 -15.21 7.50
C ILE A 91 -11.34 -15.42 6.53
N SER A 92 -11.17 -15.00 5.27
CA SER A 92 -12.20 -15.12 4.23
C SER A 92 -11.60 -14.74 2.87
N GLU A 93 -12.11 -15.37 1.83
CA GLU A 93 -11.80 -15.06 0.43
C GLU A 93 -12.20 -13.62 0.06
N SER A 94 -13.36 -13.16 0.53
CA SER A 94 -13.86 -11.79 0.27
C SER A 94 -12.97 -10.72 0.91
N THR A 95 -12.39 -11.01 2.08
CA THR A 95 -11.46 -10.10 2.75
C THR A 95 -10.18 -9.96 1.96
N CYS A 96 -9.68 -11.03 1.34
CA CYS A 96 -8.47 -10.94 0.53
C CYS A 96 -8.68 -10.13 -0.76
N PHE A 97 -9.81 -10.36 -1.42
CA PHE A 97 -10.20 -9.56 -2.59
C PHE A 97 -10.34 -8.07 -2.24
N PHE A 98 -10.99 -7.77 -1.11
CA PHE A 98 -11.12 -6.39 -0.64
C PHE A 98 -9.76 -5.75 -0.34
N MET A 99 -8.87 -6.43 0.37
CA MET A 99 -7.52 -5.90 0.68
C MET A 99 -6.71 -5.66 -0.58
N TYR A 100 -6.79 -6.56 -1.56
CA TYR A 100 -6.14 -6.37 -2.86
C TYR A 100 -6.69 -5.16 -3.63
N SER A 101 -8.02 -5.03 -3.70
CA SER A 101 -8.66 -3.87 -4.31
C SER A 101 -8.30 -2.57 -3.59
N LEU A 102 -8.16 -2.63 -2.26
CA LEU A 102 -7.76 -1.49 -1.44
C LEU A 102 -6.33 -1.05 -1.76
N ILE A 103 -5.39 -1.99 -1.89
CA ILE A 103 -3.99 -1.68 -2.28
C ILE A 103 -3.94 -0.96 -3.64
N ILE A 104 -4.66 -1.46 -4.65
CA ILE A 104 -4.71 -0.82 -5.97
C ILE A 104 -5.30 0.59 -5.89
N HIS A 105 -6.36 0.78 -5.10
CA HIS A 105 -6.99 2.09 -4.98
C HIS A 105 -6.09 3.09 -4.25
N LEU A 106 -5.43 2.65 -3.17
CA LEU A 106 -4.53 3.48 -2.38
C LEU A 106 -3.27 3.85 -3.15
N SER A 107 -2.68 2.92 -3.93
CA SER A 107 -1.51 3.23 -4.77
C SER A 107 -1.83 4.28 -5.83
N MET A 108 -2.97 4.16 -6.52
CA MET A 108 -3.43 5.18 -7.48
C MET A 108 -3.68 6.53 -6.80
N HIS A 109 -4.30 6.51 -5.62
CA HIS A 109 -4.54 7.72 -4.83
C HIS A 109 -3.22 8.40 -4.40
N SER A 110 -2.21 7.62 -3.99
CA SER A 110 -0.89 8.13 -3.63
C SER A 110 -0.19 8.78 -4.82
N ILE A 111 -0.20 8.15 -6.00
CA ILE A 111 0.36 8.71 -7.24
C ILE A 111 -0.29 10.06 -7.56
N VAL A 112 -1.62 10.16 -7.47
CA VAL A 112 -2.35 11.40 -7.71
C VAL A 112 -1.97 12.47 -6.69
N LEU A 113 -1.90 12.15 -5.41
CA LEU A 113 -1.50 13.10 -4.37
C LEU A 113 -0.08 13.62 -4.59
N ILE A 114 0.86 12.76 -4.98
CA ILE A 114 2.23 13.15 -5.29
C ILE A 114 2.24 14.06 -6.53
N ALA A 115 1.50 13.74 -7.59
CA ALA A 115 1.40 14.58 -8.79
C ALA A 115 0.81 15.97 -8.47
N VAL A 116 -0.26 16.02 -7.68
CA VAL A 116 -0.86 17.28 -7.19
C VAL A 116 0.13 18.05 -6.32
N SER A 117 0.94 17.36 -5.51
CA SER A 117 1.97 18.02 -4.69
C SER A 117 3.04 18.71 -5.54
N PHE A 118 3.48 18.08 -6.65
CA PHE A 118 4.42 18.67 -7.60
C PHE A 118 3.79 19.84 -8.35
N TRP A 119 2.55 19.70 -8.80
CA TRP A 119 1.80 20.77 -9.45
C TRP A 119 1.64 21.99 -8.55
N TYR A 120 1.22 21.79 -7.29
CA TYR A 120 1.08 22.86 -6.30
C TYR A 120 2.39 23.61 -6.10
N ARG A 121 3.51 22.88 -6.06
CA ARG A 121 4.84 23.49 -5.95
C ARG A 121 5.21 24.28 -7.20
N TYR A 122 4.96 23.74 -8.39
CA TYR A 122 5.23 24.45 -9.65
C TYR A 122 4.42 25.74 -9.76
N ALA A 123 3.11 25.68 -9.51
CA ALA A 123 2.21 26.84 -9.56
C ALA A 123 2.55 27.91 -8.50
N ALA A 124 3.18 27.53 -7.38
CA ALA A 124 3.64 28.50 -6.38
C ALA A 124 4.94 29.23 -6.79
N PHE A 125 5.69 28.71 -7.77
CA PHE A 125 6.92 29.30 -8.29
C PHE A 125 6.76 29.93 -9.69
N SER A 126 5.60 29.81 -10.33
CA SER A 126 5.23 30.49 -11.59
C SER A 126 4.48 31.79 -11.33
#